data_AF-A0A8H8BZ41-F1
#
_entry.id   AF-A0A8H8BZ41-F1
#
_cell.length_a   1.000
_cell.length_b   1.000
_cell.length_c   1.000
_cell.angle_alpha   90.00
_cell.angle_beta   90.00
_cell.angle_gamma   90.00
#
_symmetry.space_group_name_H-M   'P 1'
#
loop_
_entity.id
_entity.type
_entity.pdbx_description
1 polymer ?
#
loop_
_entity_poly.entity_id
_entity_poly.type
_entity_poly.pdbx_seq_one_letter_code
_entity_poly.pdbx_strand_id
1 'polypeptide(L)'
;MSNQLRLRIGSAFGPAITPSSRTLETPSTSNDTTEGPTRNTVEYNYKYPVLQSDGTVIIEANFMDRNKENKQIMMAKNSEVPLELKLRGRLPDELDSRIQYRRCRSREPFFVQQRESKIYNGEFIGEEAIHAIPEVERSFNHLREMMFRRSEGKFPDQSEFEMILAGTGGKFNPDGRRDYRLGFTQDQNSQIVQGCPINHRMIKNVDLIAEFHRETALIATKLLESSGCPPDVLDLIRRQYDVNTPCTYGSEDNKYLTATQINLSPISGNGVDLKITIGEVGGLHADFNDAPPLWTVLLNFSKLPKGCDPGRILLTGLRVYADMGPNTALIFKGVHTHLPLPPGPMGDSTLPPYITKYVPELDPSKYIYGRGTNVNYPKKFNTEESGLRLRTMTSKVLVGKDAVIDANLDTPGNREHRKKWDQYANSCGKQISQMFFAQIGKGGRGTKGGHANWVTELGSSFRETWVAAEPPAMTGQGTKANDVPDSNPKSRGFKCPQCEKRYVRINACSDHFGKKHPGFEWQKPAQTEDPDRPKHRAEANTAEPKAAKEPSH
;
A
#
# COMPACT_ATOMS: atom_id res chain seq x y z
N MET A 1 -35.02 45.55 -15.23
CA MET A 1 -35.62 46.55 -14.32
C MET A 1 -36.14 45.81 -13.10
N SER A 2 -35.34 45.75 -12.02
CA SER A 2 -35.72 45.10 -10.76
C SER A 2 -35.50 46.08 -9.62
N ASN A 3 -36.55 46.33 -8.84
CA ASN A 3 -36.53 47.22 -7.70
C ASN A 3 -35.71 46.63 -6.56
N GLN A 4 -34.77 47.44 -6.07
CA GLN A 4 -34.03 47.25 -4.83
C GLN A 4 -34.92 47.58 -3.63
N LEU A 5 -34.91 46.73 -2.61
CA LEU A 5 -35.36 47.09 -1.27
C LEU A 5 -34.16 47.07 -0.31
N ARG A 6 -33.76 48.26 0.15
CA ARG A 6 -32.87 48.48 1.29
C ARG A 6 -33.67 48.29 2.58
N LEU A 7 -33.11 47.63 3.57
CA LEU A 7 -33.53 47.77 4.96
C LEU A 7 -32.32 47.91 5.88
N ARG A 8 -32.46 48.87 6.80
CA ARG A 8 -31.43 49.52 7.62
C ARG A 8 -31.10 48.71 8.87
N ILE A 9 -29.86 48.93 9.30
CA ILE A 9 -29.22 48.57 10.56
C ILE A 9 -29.90 49.25 11.74
N GLY A 10 -30.05 48.51 12.86
CA GLY A 10 -30.35 49.05 14.18
C GLY A 10 -29.62 48.21 15.24
N SER A 11 -28.53 48.76 15.78
CA SER A 11 -27.75 48.23 16.90
C SER A 11 -28.32 48.74 18.24
N ALA A 12 -28.47 47.86 19.23
CA ALA A 12 -28.57 48.25 20.63
C ALA A 12 -27.86 47.20 21.51
N PHE A 13 -26.77 47.63 22.13
CA PHE A 13 -26.02 46.92 23.16
C PHE A 13 -26.81 46.91 24.49
N GLY A 14 -26.74 45.80 25.21
CA GLY A 14 -27.14 45.65 26.62
C GLY A 14 -26.26 44.59 27.30
N PRO A 15 -25.92 44.73 28.59
CA PRO A 15 -24.68 44.22 29.16
C PRO A 15 -24.74 42.77 29.64
N ALA A 16 -23.53 42.18 29.75
CA ALA A 16 -23.25 40.84 30.25
C ALA A 16 -23.71 40.63 31.70
N ILE A 17 -24.39 39.51 31.93
CA ILE A 17 -24.71 38.98 33.26
C ILE A 17 -23.82 37.76 33.49
N THR A 18 -22.87 37.88 34.41
CA THR A 18 -22.15 36.77 35.04
C THR A 18 -23.04 36.05 36.07
N PRO A 19 -23.04 34.71 36.12
CA PRO A 19 -23.30 33.95 37.34
C PRO A 19 -21.98 33.32 37.81
N SER A 20 -21.41 33.82 38.91
CA SER A 20 -21.65 33.32 40.28
C SER A 20 -21.17 31.88 40.46
N SER A 21 -19.94 31.74 40.98
CA SER A 21 -19.40 30.53 41.56
C SER A 21 -20.30 30.01 42.69
N ARG A 22 -20.77 28.77 42.53
CA ARG A 22 -21.36 28.00 43.63
C ARG A 22 -20.63 26.67 43.70
N THR A 23 -19.70 26.60 44.64
CA THR A 23 -19.13 25.37 45.18
C THR A 23 -20.26 24.50 45.70
N LEU A 24 -20.42 23.31 45.13
CA LEU A 24 -21.26 22.25 45.68
C LEU A 24 -20.34 21.09 46.07
N GLU A 25 -20.39 20.80 47.35
CA GLU A 25 -19.64 19.80 48.07
C GLU A 25 -19.91 18.40 47.50
N THR A 26 -18.84 17.63 47.34
CA THR A 26 -18.82 16.23 46.96
C THR A 26 -19.31 15.36 48.12
N PRO A 27 -20.36 14.53 47.95
CA PRO A 27 -20.61 13.42 48.86
C PRO A 27 -19.73 12.24 48.42
N SER A 28 -18.79 11.86 49.29
CA SER A 28 -18.12 10.56 49.22
C SER A 28 -19.13 9.45 49.52
N THR A 29 -19.33 8.49 48.61
CA THR A 29 -19.75 7.13 48.98
C THR A 29 -19.34 6.11 47.92
N SER A 30 -18.60 5.11 48.42
CA SER A 30 -18.55 3.69 48.02
C SER A 30 -18.43 3.32 46.54
N ASN A 31 -17.29 2.69 46.25
CA ASN A 31 -17.09 1.71 45.18
C ASN A 31 -18.29 0.76 45.09
N ASP A 32 -19.05 0.85 44.01
CA ASP A 32 -19.89 -0.23 43.53
C ASP A 32 -19.50 -0.46 42.07
N THR A 33 -18.57 -1.40 41.89
CA THR A 33 -18.14 -1.91 40.58
C THR A 33 -19.31 -2.63 39.95
N THR A 34 -20.08 -1.91 39.15
CA THR A 34 -20.98 -2.52 38.17
C THR A 34 -20.09 -3.22 37.14
N GLU A 35 -19.96 -4.54 37.30
CA GLU A 35 -19.40 -5.42 36.30
C GLU A 35 -20.18 -5.25 35.00
N GLY A 36 -19.60 -4.48 34.07
CA GLY A 36 -20.09 -4.44 32.69
C GLY A 36 -20.07 -5.85 32.09
N PRO A 37 -20.96 -6.17 31.14
CA PRO A 37 -21.03 -7.49 30.55
C PRO A 37 -19.65 -7.91 30.06
N THR A 38 -19.16 -9.03 30.59
CA THR A 38 -17.87 -9.63 30.25
C THR A 38 -17.76 -9.72 28.74
N ARG A 39 -17.00 -8.79 28.13
CA ARG A 39 -16.67 -8.84 26.70
C ARG A 39 -16.01 -10.19 26.47
N ASN A 40 -16.61 -11.05 25.65
CA ASN A 40 -15.93 -12.20 25.09
C ASN A 40 -14.73 -11.69 24.26
N THR A 41 -13.59 -11.43 24.90
CA THR A 41 -12.39 -10.89 24.26
C THR A 41 -11.61 -12.04 23.66
N VAL A 42 -12.07 -12.54 22.52
CA VAL A 42 -11.21 -13.35 21.67
C VAL A 42 -9.99 -12.51 21.35
N GLU A 43 -8.84 -12.99 21.78
CA GLU A 43 -7.61 -12.22 21.68
C GLU A 43 -7.00 -12.42 20.29
N TYR A 44 -7.19 -11.45 19.40
CA TYR A 44 -6.60 -11.43 18.06
C TYR A 44 -5.14 -11.00 18.10
N ASN A 45 -4.47 -11.05 16.95
CA ASN A 45 -3.10 -10.53 16.79
C ASN A 45 -2.99 -9.04 17.09
N TYR A 46 -4.11 -8.32 17.05
CA TYR A 46 -4.18 -6.96 17.51
C TYR A 46 -5.35 -6.81 18.44
N LYS A 47 -5.21 -5.96 19.45
CA LYS A 47 -6.30 -5.56 20.33
C LYS A 47 -7.34 -4.74 19.56
N TYR A 48 -8.50 -4.54 20.19
CA TYR A 48 -9.58 -3.78 19.57
C TYR A 48 -9.12 -2.35 19.30
N PRO A 49 -9.42 -1.74 18.14
CA PRO A 49 -9.00 -0.37 17.84
C PRO A 49 -9.62 0.65 18.81
N VAL A 50 -8.78 1.46 19.48
CA VAL A 50 -9.22 2.44 20.49
C VAL A 50 -9.00 3.87 20.01
N LEU A 51 -10.08 4.67 19.99
CA LEU A 51 -10.00 6.11 19.74
C LEU A 51 -9.39 6.82 20.95
N GLN A 52 -8.39 7.64 20.71
CA GLN A 52 -7.74 8.47 21.70
C GLN A 52 -8.37 9.86 21.75
N SER A 53 -8.07 10.62 22.82
CA SER A 53 -8.55 11.99 22.99
C SER A 53 -8.04 12.97 21.92
N ASP A 54 -6.92 12.65 21.26
CA ASP A 54 -6.33 13.44 20.18
C ASP A 54 -6.95 13.15 18.79
N GLY A 55 -7.97 12.29 18.71
CA GLY A 55 -8.61 11.89 17.47
C GLY A 55 -7.91 10.78 16.71
N THR A 56 -6.76 10.28 17.19
CA THR A 56 -6.06 9.13 16.59
C THR A 56 -6.64 7.81 17.07
N VAL A 57 -6.59 6.79 16.22
CA VAL A 57 -6.97 5.41 16.59
C VAL A 57 -5.71 4.59 16.82
N ILE A 58 -5.61 3.92 17.98
CA ILE A 58 -4.49 3.04 18.33
C ILE A 58 -4.93 1.58 18.23
N ILE A 59 -4.11 0.79 17.54
CA ILE A 59 -4.27 -0.64 17.35
C ILE A 59 -3.03 -1.33 17.91
N GLU A 60 -3.11 -1.83 19.14
CA GLU A 60 -1.97 -2.50 19.78
C GLU A 60 -1.77 -3.91 19.23
N ALA A 61 -0.55 -4.22 18.82
CA ALA A 61 -0.16 -5.58 18.47
C ALA A 61 -0.08 -6.46 19.73
N ASN A 62 -0.64 -7.66 19.65
CA ASN A 62 -0.66 -8.67 20.70
C ASN A 62 0.17 -9.92 20.35
N PHE A 63 1.20 -9.74 19.53
CA PHE A 63 2.17 -10.79 19.20
C PHE A 63 3.59 -10.25 19.29
N MET A 64 4.50 -11.09 19.80
CA MET A 64 5.90 -10.74 19.91
C MET A 64 6.66 -11.00 18.61
N ASP A 65 6.49 -12.20 18.01
CA ASP A 65 7.20 -12.61 16.79
C ASP A 65 6.40 -13.60 15.93
N ARG A 66 6.71 -13.61 14.62
CA ARG A 66 6.14 -14.53 13.61
C ARG A 66 6.79 -15.92 13.64
N ASN A 67 6.70 -16.64 14.77
CA ASN A 67 7.09 -18.06 14.80
C ASN A 67 6.09 -18.92 13.98
N LYS A 68 6.42 -20.19 13.71
CA LYS A 68 5.63 -21.04 12.80
C LYS A 68 4.21 -21.32 13.31
N GLU A 69 4.06 -21.54 14.61
CA GLU A 69 2.78 -21.78 15.29
C GLU A 69 1.90 -20.52 15.28
N ASN A 70 2.48 -19.37 15.62
CA ASN A 70 1.80 -18.07 15.55
C ASN A 70 1.28 -17.78 14.14
N LYS A 71 2.03 -18.14 13.08
CA LYS A 71 1.59 -17.90 11.69
C LYS A 71 0.28 -18.61 11.35
N GLN A 72 0.10 -19.87 11.77
CA GLN A 72 -1.13 -20.62 11.46
C GLN A 72 -2.33 -20.06 12.23
N ILE A 73 -2.13 -19.75 13.51
CA ILE A 73 -3.14 -19.11 14.36
C ILE A 73 -3.50 -17.72 13.81
N MET A 74 -2.49 -16.96 13.36
CA MET A 74 -2.67 -15.63 12.77
C MET A 74 -3.54 -15.69 11.52
N MET A 75 -3.31 -16.67 10.65
CA MET A 75 -4.12 -16.87 9.46
C MET A 75 -5.57 -17.22 9.80
N ALA A 76 -5.79 -18.15 10.73
CA ALA A 76 -7.14 -18.54 11.15
C ALA A 76 -7.89 -17.33 11.72
N LYS A 77 -7.25 -16.59 12.63
CA LYS A 77 -7.78 -15.36 13.21
C LYS A 77 -8.12 -14.31 12.14
N ASN A 78 -7.16 -13.93 11.30
CA ASN A 78 -7.37 -12.91 10.27
C ASN A 78 -8.39 -13.33 9.20
N SER A 79 -8.71 -14.62 9.09
CA SER A 79 -9.73 -15.13 8.17
C SER A 79 -11.15 -15.09 8.73
N GLU A 80 -11.33 -14.99 10.04
CA GLU A 80 -12.66 -14.86 10.64
C GLU A 80 -13.21 -13.44 10.46
N VAL A 81 -14.43 -13.36 9.94
CA VAL A 81 -15.12 -12.10 9.70
C VAL A 81 -16.57 -12.22 10.21
N PRO A 82 -17.04 -11.28 11.05
CA PRO A 82 -18.43 -11.26 11.52
C PRO A 82 -19.43 -11.18 10.37
N LEU A 83 -20.50 -11.96 10.44
CA LEU A 83 -21.58 -11.95 9.45
C LEU A 83 -22.26 -10.58 9.34
N GLU A 84 -22.32 -9.81 10.42
CA GLU A 84 -22.94 -8.49 10.43
C GLU A 84 -22.25 -7.48 9.52
N LEU A 85 -20.97 -7.67 9.17
CA LEU A 85 -20.28 -6.81 8.20
C LEU A 85 -20.82 -6.97 6.76
N LYS A 86 -21.64 -8.00 6.50
CA LYS A 86 -22.38 -8.15 5.23
C LYS A 86 -23.66 -7.33 5.18
N LEU A 87 -24.18 -6.84 6.31
CA LEU A 87 -25.41 -6.06 6.34
C LEU A 87 -25.26 -4.79 5.50
N ARG A 88 -26.28 -4.42 4.74
CA ARG A 88 -26.26 -3.23 3.87
C ARG A 88 -26.64 -1.99 4.66
N GLY A 89 -25.95 -0.87 4.44
CA GLY A 89 -26.15 0.36 5.20
C GLY A 89 -25.21 0.53 6.38
N ARG A 90 -25.24 1.71 6.98
CA ARG A 90 -24.34 2.11 8.07
C ARG A 90 -24.59 1.26 9.32
N LEU A 91 -23.56 0.54 9.78
CA LEU A 91 -23.63 -0.14 11.08
C LEU A 91 -23.63 0.87 12.23
N PRO A 92 -24.43 0.64 13.30
CA PRO A 92 -24.40 1.43 14.51
C PRO A 92 -23.15 1.10 15.36
N ASP A 93 -22.69 2.06 16.16
CA ASP A 93 -21.42 1.93 16.90
C ASP A 93 -21.49 0.82 17.98
N GLU A 94 -22.69 0.53 18.50
CA GLU A 94 -22.93 -0.58 19.43
C GLU A 94 -22.69 -1.93 18.75
N LEU A 95 -23.09 -2.05 17.48
CA LEU A 95 -22.87 -3.25 16.69
C LEU A 95 -21.38 -3.43 16.38
N ASP A 96 -20.71 -2.36 15.94
CA ASP A 96 -19.26 -2.32 15.72
C ASP A 96 -18.50 -2.84 16.95
N SER A 97 -18.86 -2.31 18.12
CA SER A 97 -18.27 -2.69 19.41
C SER A 97 -18.51 -4.16 19.74
N ARG A 98 -19.71 -4.68 19.48
CA ARG A 98 -20.08 -6.08 19.74
C ARG A 98 -19.30 -7.05 18.85
N ILE A 99 -19.17 -6.73 17.56
CA ILE A 99 -18.43 -7.56 16.61
C ILE A 99 -16.92 -7.32 16.65
N GLN A 100 -16.45 -6.43 17.54
CA GLN A 100 -15.05 -6.05 17.71
C GLN A 100 -14.37 -5.54 16.43
N TYR A 101 -15.11 -4.82 15.60
CA TYR A 101 -14.56 -4.03 14.49
C TYR A 101 -14.80 -2.56 14.73
N ARG A 102 -13.90 -1.71 14.24
CA ARG A 102 -14.10 -0.27 14.23
C ARG A 102 -14.27 0.24 12.81
N ARG A 103 -15.35 0.97 12.56
CA ARG A 103 -15.45 1.75 11.34
C ARG A 103 -14.46 2.91 11.33
N CYS A 104 -13.70 3.04 10.25
CA CYS A 104 -12.89 4.21 9.96
C CYS A 104 -13.81 5.40 9.68
N ARG A 105 -13.67 6.47 10.46
CA ARG A 105 -14.32 7.75 10.16
C ARG A 105 -13.35 8.64 9.39
N SER A 106 -13.90 9.57 8.61
CA SER A 106 -13.08 10.46 7.79
C SER A 106 -12.17 11.30 8.70
N ARG A 107 -10.89 11.42 8.34
CA ARG A 107 -9.88 12.18 9.11
C ARG A 107 -9.53 11.60 10.49
N GLU A 108 -9.84 10.34 10.74
CA GLU A 108 -9.34 9.60 11.91
C GLU A 108 -8.15 8.69 11.50
N PRO A 109 -6.90 9.16 11.62
CA PRO A 109 -5.73 8.34 11.31
C PRO A 109 -5.58 7.21 12.31
N PHE A 110 -5.22 6.02 11.83
CA PHE A 110 -4.97 4.86 12.68
C PHE A 110 -3.49 4.43 12.66
N PHE A 111 -3.01 4.07 13.85
CA PHE A 111 -1.64 3.70 14.12
C PHE A 111 -1.59 2.29 14.70
N VAL A 112 -0.61 1.51 14.28
CA VAL A 112 -0.28 0.25 14.96
C VAL A 112 0.82 0.54 15.98
N GLN A 113 0.57 0.13 17.22
CA GLN A 113 1.53 0.22 18.30
C GLN A 113 2.10 -1.17 18.61
N GLN A 114 3.41 -1.31 18.58
CA GLN A 114 4.11 -2.53 18.97
C GLN A 114 5.31 -2.15 19.83
N ARG A 115 5.27 -2.52 21.11
CA ARG A 115 6.22 -2.05 22.12
C ARG A 115 6.25 -0.51 22.14
N GLU A 116 7.42 0.09 21.99
CA GLU A 116 7.63 1.54 21.96
C GLU A 116 7.38 2.16 20.57
N SER A 117 7.18 1.34 19.53
CA SER A 117 6.99 1.83 18.16
C SER A 117 5.52 2.08 17.85
N LYS A 118 5.16 3.34 17.54
CA LYS A 118 3.86 3.75 17.02
C LYS A 118 4.02 4.15 15.55
N ILE A 119 3.38 3.40 14.64
CA ILE A 119 3.56 3.59 13.18
C ILE A 119 2.22 3.91 12.53
N TYR A 120 2.20 4.98 11.73
CA TYR A 120 1.05 5.35 10.93
C TYR A 120 0.72 4.23 9.94
N ASN A 121 -0.49 3.70 10.04
CA ASN A 121 -0.93 2.56 9.24
C ASN A 121 -1.97 2.92 8.19
N GLY A 122 -2.68 4.03 8.36
CA GLY A 122 -3.60 4.52 7.35
C GLY A 122 -4.64 5.50 7.86
N GLU A 123 -5.56 5.86 6.98
CA GLU A 123 -6.65 6.79 7.22
C GLU A 123 -7.73 6.64 6.14
N PHE A 124 -8.98 6.77 6.55
CA PHE A 124 -10.09 6.91 5.63
C PHE A 124 -10.35 8.39 5.35
N ILE A 125 -10.54 8.74 4.08
CA ILE A 125 -10.81 10.09 3.62
C ILE A 125 -12.17 10.07 2.92
N GLY A 126 -13.17 10.65 3.58
CA GLY A 126 -14.53 10.74 3.08
C GLY A 126 -14.75 11.91 2.12
N GLU A 127 -15.97 11.99 1.57
CA GLU A 127 -16.37 13.00 0.58
C GLU A 127 -16.11 14.43 1.04
N GLU A 128 -16.45 14.75 2.29
CA GLU A 128 -16.27 16.09 2.87
C GLU A 128 -14.80 16.50 2.92
N ALA A 129 -13.92 15.56 3.27
CA ALA A 129 -12.48 15.80 3.32
C ALA A 129 -11.87 15.97 1.93
N ILE A 130 -12.42 15.32 0.91
CA ILE A 130 -12.04 15.51 -0.50
C ILE A 130 -12.57 16.85 -1.02
N HIS A 131 -13.81 17.21 -0.71
CA HIS A 131 -14.43 18.50 -1.08
C HIS A 131 -13.63 19.69 -0.53
N ALA A 132 -13.02 19.54 0.64
CA ALA A 132 -12.14 20.55 1.24
C ALA A 132 -10.82 20.77 0.47
N ILE A 133 -10.50 19.95 -0.55
CA ILE A 133 -9.29 20.07 -1.38
C ILE A 133 -9.73 20.23 -2.85
N PRO A 134 -9.98 21.46 -3.34
CA PRO A 134 -10.66 21.70 -4.62
C PRO A 134 -9.98 21.06 -5.84
N GLU A 135 -8.66 21.05 -5.87
CA GLU A 135 -7.91 20.40 -6.97
C GLU A 135 -8.09 18.88 -6.99
N VAL A 136 -8.14 18.23 -5.83
CA VAL A 136 -8.38 16.80 -5.70
C VAL A 136 -9.83 16.47 -6.06
N GLU A 137 -10.79 17.27 -5.58
CA GLU A 137 -12.20 17.11 -5.93
C GLU A 137 -12.44 17.23 -7.44
N ARG A 138 -11.87 18.26 -8.09
CA ARG A 138 -11.99 18.44 -9.54
C ARG A 138 -11.48 17.21 -10.30
N SER A 139 -10.30 16.70 -9.93
CA SER A 139 -9.76 15.50 -10.56
C SER A 139 -10.59 14.25 -10.27
N PHE A 140 -11.11 14.08 -9.05
CA PHE A 140 -12.03 12.99 -8.75
C PHE A 140 -13.26 12.99 -9.66
N ASN A 141 -13.89 14.16 -9.83
CA ASN A 141 -15.08 14.31 -10.65
C ASN A 141 -14.78 14.10 -12.13
N HIS A 142 -13.66 14.63 -12.64
CA HIS A 142 -13.25 14.42 -14.02
C HIS A 142 -12.97 12.95 -14.33
N LEU A 143 -12.21 12.26 -13.46
CA LEU A 143 -11.95 10.83 -13.60
C LEU A 143 -13.22 9.99 -13.52
N ARG A 144 -14.21 10.40 -12.71
CA ARG A 144 -15.53 9.73 -12.71
C ARG A 144 -16.24 9.84 -14.03
N GLU A 145 -16.32 11.04 -14.60
CA GLU A 145 -16.91 11.23 -15.92
C GLU A 145 -16.19 10.40 -16.98
N MET A 146 -14.85 10.41 -16.96
CA MET A 146 -14.02 9.61 -17.86
C MET A 146 -14.30 8.10 -17.72
N MET A 147 -14.25 7.56 -16.50
CA MET A 147 -14.38 6.12 -16.24
C MET A 147 -15.77 5.57 -16.56
N PHE A 148 -16.83 6.34 -16.37
CA PHE A 148 -18.20 5.84 -16.50
C PHE A 148 -18.90 6.27 -17.78
N ARG A 149 -18.26 7.04 -18.66
CA ARG A 149 -18.86 7.48 -19.93
C ARG A 149 -19.31 6.28 -20.76
N ARG A 150 -20.57 6.28 -21.18
CA ARG A 150 -21.13 5.27 -22.07
C ARG A 150 -20.42 5.31 -23.42
N SER A 151 -20.12 4.15 -23.99
CA SER A 151 -19.61 4.04 -25.35
C SER A 151 -20.63 4.59 -26.34
N GLU A 152 -20.15 5.41 -27.28
CA GLU A 152 -20.91 5.73 -28.49
C GLU A 152 -20.93 4.48 -29.39
N GLY A 153 -22.10 4.15 -29.95
CA GLY A 153 -22.24 3.03 -30.91
C GLY A 153 -22.90 1.76 -30.36
N LYS A 154 -22.36 0.59 -30.73
CA LYS A 154 -23.07 -0.72 -30.60
C LYS A 154 -23.24 -1.22 -29.16
N PHE A 155 -22.50 -0.68 -28.20
CA PHE A 155 -22.50 -1.15 -26.81
C PHE A 155 -22.73 0.00 -25.82
N PRO A 156 -23.89 0.68 -25.88
CA PRO A 156 -24.16 1.88 -25.07
C PRO A 156 -24.23 1.61 -23.56
N ASP A 157 -24.33 0.35 -23.13
CA ASP A 157 -24.32 -0.07 -21.73
C ASP A 157 -22.91 -0.35 -21.18
N GLN A 158 -21.87 -0.03 -21.93
CA GLN A 158 -20.48 -0.26 -21.56
C GLN A 158 -19.70 1.04 -21.44
N SER A 159 -18.68 1.04 -20.58
CA SER A 159 -17.78 2.18 -20.44
C SER A 159 -16.83 2.25 -21.63
N GLU A 160 -16.77 3.41 -22.29
CA GLU A 160 -15.82 3.67 -23.37
C GLU A 160 -14.38 3.52 -22.88
N PHE A 161 -14.07 4.12 -21.72
CA PHE A 161 -12.74 4.05 -21.12
C PHE A 161 -12.33 2.61 -20.80
N GLU A 162 -13.25 1.80 -20.27
CA GLU A 162 -13.00 0.39 -20.02
C GLU A 162 -12.71 -0.39 -21.31
N MET A 163 -13.44 -0.10 -22.39
CA MET A 163 -13.22 -0.75 -23.69
C MET A 163 -11.82 -0.43 -24.24
N ILE A 164 -11.32 0.78 -24.00
CA ILE A 164 -9.94 1.18 -24.33
C ILE A 164 -8.95 0.35 -23.49
N LEU A 165 -9.13 0.28 -22.16
CA LEU A 165 -8.24 -0.49 -21.27
C LEU A 165 -8.23 -1.98 -21.61
N ALA A 166 -9.38 -2.56 -21.94
CA ALA A 166 -9.50 -3.97 -22.32
C ALA A 166 -9.02 -4.27 -23.74
N GLY A 167 -8.79 -3.25 -24.57
CA GLY A 167 -8.40 -3.44 -25.97
C GLY A 167 -9.52 -4.02 -26.83
N THR A 168 -10.77 -3.97 -26.37
CA THR A 168 -11.94 -4.52 -27.07
C THR A 168 -12.79 -3.43 -27.70
N GLY A 169 -13.31 -3.70 -28.90
CA GLY A 169 -14.38 -2.93 -29.55
C GLY A 169 -15.75 -3.57 -29.47
N GLY A 170 -15.82 -4.70 -28.78
CA GLY A 170 -16.97 -5.57 -28.67
C GLY A 170 -17.46 -5.68 -27.24
N LYS A 171 -18.57 -6.41 -27.09
CA LYS A 171 -19.11 -6.80 -25.80
C LYS A 171 -18.04 -7.47 -24.93
N PHE A 172 -17.94 -7.07 -23.67
CA PHE A 172 -17.08 -7.74 -22.72
C PHE A 172 -17.47 -9.20 -22.53
N ASN A 173 -16.45 -10.04 -22.38
CA ASN A 173 -16.66 -11.40 -21.91
C ASN A 173 -17.22 -11.34 -20.47
N PRO A 174 -18.40 -11.93 -20.19
CA PRO A 174 -18.94 -12.00 -18.84
C PRO A 174 -17.98 -12.68 -17.83
N ASP A 175 -17.15 -13.61 -18.31
CA ASP A 175 -16.16 -14.31 -17.50
C ASP A 175 -14.77 -13.64 -17.54
N GLY A 176 -14.66 -12.51 -18.25
CA GLY A 176 -13.42 -11.76 -18.37
C GLY A 176 -13.12 -10.97 -17.10
N ARG A 177 -11.87 -11.05 -16.64
CA ARG A 177 -11.40 -10.18 -15.55
C ARG A 177 -11.44 -8.71 -15.97
N ARG A 178 -11.87 -7.86 -15.05
CA ARG A 178 -12.03 -6.41 -15.22
C ARG A 178 -11.07 -5.65 -14.29
N ASP A 179 -9.85 -6.17 -14.18
CA ASP A 179 -8.71 -5.51 -13.56
C ASP A 179 -7.68 -5.10 -14.62
N TYR A 180 -7.36 -3.81 -14.68
CA TYR A 180 -6.48 -3.22 -15.68
C TYR A 180 -5.29 -2.57 -14.96
N ARG A 181 -4.08 -3.01 -15.29
CA ARG A 181 -2.86 -2.51 -14.65
C ARG A 181 -2.16 -1.52 -15.54
N LEU A 182 -1.68 -0.44 -14.95
CA LEU A 182 -0.90 0.58 -15.61
C LEU A 182 0.31 0.97 -14.73
N GLY A 183 1.28 1.65 -15.32
CA GLY A 183 2.54 2.01 -14.66
C GLY A 183 3.62 0.94 -14.83
N PHE A 184 4.39 0.67 -13.78
CA PHE A 184 5.54 -0.24 -13.85
C PHE A 184 5.29 -1.60 -13.21
N THR A 185 5.80 -2.65 -13.83
CA THR A 185 5.71 -4.02 -13.38
C THR A 185 7.04 -4.75 -13.60
N GLN A 186 7.07 -6.02 -13.25
CA GLN A 186 8.20 -6.89 -13.51
C GLN A 186 8.00 -7.66 -14.82
N ASP A 187 9.10 -8.07 -15.44
CA ASP A 187 9.05 -9.13 -16.44
C ASP A 187 8.66 -10.48 -15.83
N GLN A 188 8.41 -11.47 -16.70
CA GLN A 188 7.97 -12.80 -16.28
C GLN A 188 8.98 -13.51 -15.38
N ASN A 189 10.27 -13.15 -15.46
CA ASN A 189 11.33 -13.74 -14.65
C ASN A 189 11.65 -12.94 -13.37
N SER A 190 10.95 -11.83 -13.12
CA SER A 190 11.23 -10.91 -12.00
C SER A 190 12.67 -10.40 -11.99
N GLN A 191 13.27 -10.21 -13.18
CA GLN A 191 14.65 -9.79 -13.38
C GLN A 191 14.78 -8.32 -13.77
N ILE A 192 13.79 -7.74 -14.46
CA ILE A 192 13.81 -6.35 -14.91
C ILE A 192 12.50 -5.63 -14.55
N VAL A 193 12.58 -4.30 -14.41
CA VAL A 193 11.40 -3.43 -14.37
C VAL A 193 11.01 -3.11 -15.81
N GLN A 194 9.72 -3.20 -16.12
CA GLN A 194 9.14 -2.85 -17.41
C GLN A 194 7.80 -2.13 -17.24
N GLY A 195 7.29 -1.51 -18.30
CA GLY A 195 5.91 -1.00 -18.29
C GLY A 195 4.89 -2.15 -18.24
N CYS A 196 3.71 -1.88 -17.68
CA CYS A 196 2.56 -2.77 -17.83
C CYS A 196 2.22 -2.94 -19.33
N PRO A 197 1.75 -4.14 -19.76
CA PRO A 197 1.36 -4.36 -21.15
C PRO A 197 0.33 -3.33 -21.62
N ILE A 198 0.55 -2.77 -22.81
CA ILE A 198 -0.37 -1.85 -23.48
C ILE A 198 -0.97 -2.52 -24.71
N ASN A 199 -2.22 -2.18 -25.04
CA ASN A 199 -2.89 -2.64 -26.24
C ASN A 199 -3.02 -1.53 -27.29
N HIS A 200 -3.36 -1.89 -28.52
CA HIS A 200 -3.51 -0.95 -29.63
C HIS A 200 -4.49 0.20 -29.37
N ARG A 201 -5.60 -0.05 -28.66
CA ARG A 201 -6.57 0.99 -28.33
C ARG A 201 -6.01 1.98 -27.31
N MET A 202 -5.25 1.51 -26.32
CA MET A 202 -4.55 2.40 -25.39
C MET A 202 -3.55 3.29 -26.13
N ILE A 203 -2.80 2.74 -27.10
CA ILE A 203 -1.84 3.52 -27.91
C ILE A 203 -2.57 4.61 -28.70
N LYS A 204 -3.71 4.29 -29.32
CA LYS A 204 -4.53 5.26 -30.04
C LYS A 204 -5.15 6.35 -29.16
N ASN A 205 -5.26 6.10 -27.85
CA ASN A 205 -5.85 7.01 -26.88
C ASN A 205 -4.83 7.38 -25.80
N VAL A 206 -3.56 7.53 -26.18
CA VAL A 206 -2.45 7.71 -25.22
C VAL A 206 -2.63 8.94 -24.34
N ASP A 207 -3.18 10.02 -24.87
CA ASP A 207 -3.41 11.26 -24.11
C ASP A 207 -4.41 11.06 -22.98
N LEU A 208 -5.50 10.33 -23.25
CA LEU A 208 -6.53 9.99 -22.27
C LEU A 208 -5.96 9.09 -21.17
N ILE A 209 -5.14 8.09 -21.54
CA ILE A 209 -4.46 7.21 -20.57
C ILE A 209 -3.44 7.97 -19.73
N ALA A 210 -2.68 8.88 -20.36
CA ALA A 210 -1.71 9.72 -19.67
C ALA A 210 -2.40 10.70 -18.70
N GLU A 211 -3.53 11.28 -19.10
CA GLU A 211 -4.36 12.14 -18.25
C GLU A 211 -4.89 11.39 -17.04
N PHE A 212 -5.47 10.21 -17.24
CA PHE A 212 -5.90 9.34 -16.13
C PHE A 212 -4.76 9.08 -15.14
N HIS A 213 -3.57 8.78 -15.64
CA HIS A 213 -2.36 8.59 -14.83
C HIS A 213 -1.94 9.82 -14.03
N ARG A 214 -1.92 10.99 -14.67
CA ARG A 214 -1.54 12.25 -14.01
C ARG A 214 -2.48 12.57 -12.87
N GLU A 215 -3.78 12.48 -13.10
CA GLU A 215 -4.79 12.83 -12.11
C GLU A 215 -4.89 11.81 -10.97
N THR A 216 -4.79 10.51 -11.24
CA THR A 216 -4.74 9.50 -10.17
C THR A 216 -3.51 9.67 -9.29
N ALA A 217 -2.34 9.94 -9.87
CA ALA A 217 -1.13 10.23 -9.13
C ALA A 217 -1.26 11.51 -8.30
N LEU A 218 -1.83 12.58 -8.86
CA LEU A 218 -2.10 13.84 -8.17
C LEU A 218 -2.99 13.59 -6.94
N ILE A 219 -4.15 12.97 -7.13
CA ILE A 219 -5.11 12.67 -6.06
C ILE A 219 -4.41 11.87 -4.96
N ALA A 220 -3.78 10.75 -5.32
CA ALA A 220 -3.20 9.84 -4.33
C ALA A 220 -2.06 10.51 -3.54
N THR A 221 -1.22 11.30 -4.21
CA THR A 221 -0.11 12.04 -3.58
C THR A 221 -0.64 13.10 -2.62
N LYS A 222 -1.57 13.95 -3.07
CA LYS A 222 -2.14 15.04 -2.26
C LYS A 222 -2.91 14.53 -1.05
N LEU A 223 -3.64 13.43 -1.21
CA LEU A 223 -4.35 12.81 -0.10
C LEU A 223 -3.38 12.22 0.93
N LEU A 224 -2.30 11.57 0.50
CA LEU A 224 -1.28 11.06 1.43
C LEU A 224 -0.59 12.20 2.18
N GLU A 225 -0.22 13.27 1.48
CA GLU A 225 0.49 14.41 2.07
C GLU A 225 -0.38 15.28 2.98
N SER A 226 -1.70 15.24 2.79
CA SER A 226 -2.66 15.91 3.67
C SER A 226 -3.26 14.99 4.75
N SER A 227 -2.81 13.73 4.82
CA SER A 227 -3.25 12.77 5.83
C SER A 227 -2.63 13.05 7.21
N GLY A 228 -3.06 12.32 8.23
CA GLY A 228 -2.44 12.28 9.56
C GLY A 228 -1.10 11.53 9.62
N CYS A 229 -0.45 11.26 8.48
CA CYS A 229 0.91 10.73 8.47
C CYS A 229 1.87 11.79 9.04
N PRO A 230 2.75 11.43 10.00
CA PRO A 230 3.73 12.36 10.53
C PRO A 230 4.62 12.97 9.43
N PRO A 231 4.83 14.31 9.41
CA PRO A 231 5.63 14.96 8.38
C PRO A 231 7.07 14.45 8.27
N ASP A 232 7.69 14.12 9.41
CA ASP A 232 9.05 13.56 9.48
C ASP A 232 9.15 12.18 8.79
N VAL A 233 8.09 11.38 8.86
CA VAL A 233 7.99 10.11 8.13
C VAL A 233 7.85 10.33 6.63
N LEU A 234 7.06 11.33 6.20
CA LEU A 234 6.95 11.69 4.79
C LEU A 234 8.30 12.16 4.23
N ASP A 235 9.02 13.00 4.97
CA ASP A 235 10.34 13.48 4.58
C ASP A 235 11.38 12.36 4.52
N LEU A 236 11.35 11.44 5.49
CA LEU A 236 12.17 10.23 5.46
C LEU A 236 11.92 9.41 4.19
N ILE A 237 10.66 9.26 3.78
CA ILE A 237 10.28 8.52 2.58
C ILE A 237 10.71 9.25 1.30
N ARG A 238 10.49 10.57 1.21
CA ARG A 238 10.94 11.38 0.06
C ARG A 238 12.45 11.29 -0.12
N ARG A 239 13.21 11.42 0.97
CA ARG A 239 14.66 11.25 0.90
C ARG A 239 15.05 9.83 0.46
N GLN A 240 14.33 8.81 0.93
CA GLN A 240 14.58 7.43 0.50
C GLN A 240 14.21 7.20 -0.98
N TYR A 241 13.19 7.88 -1.49
CA TYR A 241 12.86 7.89 -2.91
C TYR A 241 14.05 8.41 -3.72
N ASP A 242 14.67 9.52 -3.33
CA ASP A 242 15.81 10.09 -4.05
C ASP A 242 17.04 9.15 -4.02
N VAL A 243 17.25 8.43 -2.92
CA VAL A 243 18.28 7.38 -2.81
C VAL A 243 18.02 6.25 -3.80
N ASN A 244 16.78 5.73 -3.82
CA ASN A 244 16.43 4.54 -4.59
C ASN A 244 16.17 4.81 -6.08
N THR A 245 15.80 6.04 -6.43
CA THR A 245 15.37 6.45 -7.78
C THR A 245 14.32 5.50 -8.37
N PRO A 246 13.16 5.33 -7.70
CA PRO A 246 12.14 4.39 -8.14
C PRO A 246 11.46 4.82 -9.44
N CYS A 247 10.98 3.85 -10.22
CA CYS A 247 10.11 4.14 -11.35
C CYS A 247 8.71 4.47 -10.84
N THR A 248 8.24 5.68 -11.12
CA THR A 248 6.90 6.17 -10.76
C THR A 248 6.12 6.66 -11.97
N TYR A 249 4.81 6.79 -11.82
CA TYR A 249 3.90 7.17 -12.89
C TYR A 249 3.17 8.47 -12.56
N GLY A 250 2.63 9.09 -13.61
CA GLY A 250 1.70 10.22 -13.53
C GLY A 250 2.36 11.56 -13.22
N SER A 251 3.24 11.64 -12.22
CA SER A 251 3.92 12.89 -11.87
C SER A 251 5.29 12.61 -11.28
N GLU A 252 6.25 13.53 -11.47
CA GLU A 252 7.52 13.51 -10.74
C GLU A 252 7.34 13.78 -9.25
N ASP A 253 6.25 14.46 -8.86
CA ASP A 253 5.88 14.71 -7.47
C ASP A 253 5.38 13.43 -6.77
N ASN A 254 5.03 12.39 -7.53
CA ASN A 254 4.66 11.10 -6.95
C ASN A 254 5.92 10.40 -6.42
N LYS A 255 6.19 10.58 -5.12
CA LYS A 255 7.31 9.96 -4.41
C LYS A 255 6.96 8.64 -3.71
N TYR A 256 5.72 8.17 -3.84
CA TYR A 256 5.18 7.13 -2.96
C TYR A 256 4.72 5.89 -3.72
N LEU A 257 4.28 6.02 -4.97
CA LEU A 257 3.51 5.00 -5.68
C LEU A 257 4.17 4.65 -7.02
N THR A 258 4.18 3.38 -7.36
CA THR A 258 4.94 2.89 -8.54
C THR A 258 4.07 2.31 -9.64
N ALA A 259 2.84 1.94 -9.31
CA ALA A 259 1.91 1.32 -10.24
C ALA A 259 0.48 1.52 -9.74
N THR A 260 -0.46 1.33 -10.66
CA THR A 260 -1.88 1.45 -10.38
C THR A 260 -2.66 0.30 -11.03
N GLN A 261 -3.74 -0.13 -10.36
CA GLN A 261 -4.68 -1.11 -10.89
C GLN A 261 -6.09 -0.55 -10.83
N ILE A 262 -6.76 -0.51 -11.97
CA ILE A 262 -8.14 -0.06 -12.12
C ILE A 262 -9.02 -1.30 -12.11
N ASN A 263 -9.93 -1.36 -11.14
CA ASN A 263 -10.93 -2.40 -11.01
C ASN A 263 -12.29 -1.78 -11.36
N LEU A 264 -12.93 -2.28 -12.41
CA LEU A 264 -14.24 -1.82 -12.86
C LEU A 264 -15.26 -2.94 -12.68
N SER A 265 -16.29 -2.66 -11.90
CA SER A 265 -17.35 -3.62 -11.61
C SER A 265 -18.71 -3.03 -11.97
N PRO A 266 -19.33 -3.45 -13.07
CA PRO A 266 -20.61 -2.92 -13.51
C PRO A 266 -21.69 -3.40 -12.54
N ILE A 267 -22.63 -2.52 -12.19
CA ILE A 267 -23.77 -2.91 -11.34
C ILE A 267 -24.90 -3.34 -12.27
N SER A 268 -25.00 -4.64 -12.53
CA SER A 268 -26.09 -5.23 -13.31
C SER A 268 -27.03 -6.04 -12.42
N GLY A 269 -28.20 -5.47 -12.08
CA GLY A 269 -29.34 -6.15 -11.43
C GLY A 269 -29.05 -6.88 -10.11
N ASN A 270 -28.52 -8.11 -10.21
CA ASN A 270 -28.47 -9.12 -9.15
C ASN A 270 -27.25 -9.00 -8.20
N GLY A 271 -26.56 -7.85 -8.19
CA GLY A 271 -25.35 -7.63 -7.39
C GLY A 271 -24.05 -7.89 -8.14
N VAL A 272 -22.93 -7.55 -7.49
CA VAL A 272 -21.57 -7.67 -8.06
C VAL A 272 -20.83 -8.77 -7.31
N ASP A 273 -20.35 -9.81 -8.01
CA ASP A 273 -19.38 -10.74 -7.44
C ASP A 273 -17.96 -10.26 -7.78
N LEU A 274 -17.21 -9.80 -6.77
CA LEU A 274 -15.85 -9.30 -6.96
C LEU A 274 -14.86 -10.41 -7.31
N LYS A 275 -15.06 -11.66 -6.86
CA LYS A 275 -14.15 -12.75 -7.23
C LYS A 275 -14.30 -13.11 -8.70
N ILE A 276 -15.51 -13.00 -9.24
CA ILE A 276 -15.75 -13.16 -10.67
C ILE A 276 -15.19 -11.95 -11.43
N THR A 277 -15.47 -10.74 -10.93
CA THR A 277 -15.16 -9.51 -11.66
C THR A 277 -13.65 -9.18 -11.69
N ILE A 278 -12.93 -9.42 -10.59
CA ILE A 278 -11.51 -9.05 -10.43
C ILE A 278 -10.63 -10.18 -9.90
N GLY A 279 -11.13 -11.43 -9.86
CA GLY A 279 -10.32 -12.60 -9.52
C GLY A 279 -9.97 -12.72 -8.03
N GLU A 280 -8.77 -13.24 -7.74
CA GLU A 280 -8.32 -13.54 -6.37
C GLU A 280 -8.29 -12.32 -5.45
N VAL A 281 -8.05 -11.12 -5.99
CA VAL A 281 -8.05 -9.85 -5.24
C VAL A 281 -9.45 -9.38 -4.86
N GLY A 282 -10.49 -10.01 -5.41
CA GLY A 282 -11.88 -9.87 -4.94
C GLY A 282 -12.16 -10.68 -3.66
N GLY A 283 -11.22 -11.51 -3.21
CA GLY A 283 -11.29 -12.27 -1.97
C GLY A 283 -10.44 -11.69 -0.83
N LEU A 284 -10.33 -12.44 0.26
CA LEU A 284 -9.45 -12.10 1.37
C LEU A 284 -8.00 -12.29 0.92
N HIS A 285 -7.18 -11.25 1.01
CA HIS A 285 -5.78 -11.31 0.57
C HIS A 285 -4.92 -10.28 1.31
N ALA A 286 -3.61 -10.28 1.05
CA ALA A 286 -2.75 -9.13 1.37
C ALA A 286 -1.72 -8.90 0.26
N ASP A 287 -1.28 -7.65 0.14
CA ASP A 287 -0.36 -7.22 -0.91
C ASP A 287 1.10 -7.37 -0.47
N PHE A 288 1.54 -8.60 -0.22
CA PHE A 288 2.89 -8.89 0.29
C PHE A 288 4.05 -8.49 -0.62
N ASN A 289 3.76 -8.09 -1.86
CA ASN A 289 4.75 -7.54 -2.78
C ASN A 289 4.88 -6.01 -2.68
N ASP A 290 4.04 -5.37 -1.87
CA ASP A 290 4.15 -3.94 -1.58
C ASP A 290 5.25 -3.70 -0.53
N ALA A 291 5.85 -2.53 -0.57
CA ALA A 291 6.87 -2.13 0.39
C ALA A 291 6.21 -1.87 1.76
N PRO A 292 6.53 -2.63 2.82
CA PRO A 292 5.97 -2.41 4.17
C PRO A 292 6.10 -0.97 4.70
N PRO A 293 7.19 -0.21 4.42
CA PRO A 293 7.30 1.17 4.86
C PRO A 293 6.31 2.14 4.20
N LEU A 294 5.73 1.78 3.05
CA LEU A 294 4.87 2.64 2.25
C LEU A 294 3.39 2.25 2.39
N TRP A 295 2.51 2.95 1.66
CA TRP A 295 1.07 2.76 1.72
C TRP A 295 0.47 2.55 0.34
N THR A 296 -0.60 1.76 0.32
CA THR A 296 -1.56 1.66 -0.76
C THR A 296 -2.58 2.78 -0.60
N VAL A 297 -2.88 3.47 -1.69
CA VAL A 297 -3.94 4.49 -1.74
C VAL A 297 -5.05 3.97 -2.66
N LEU A 298 -6.15 3.54 -2.05
CA LEU A 298 -7.33 3.05 -2.73
C LEU A 298 -8.32 4.19 -2.97
N LEU A 299 -8.47 4.61 -4.22
CA LEU A 299 -9.42 5.64 -4.63
C LEU A 299 -10.72 4.99 -5.11
N ASN A 300 -11.87 5.51 -4.70
CA ASN A 300 -13.18 5.01 -5.12
C ASN A 300 -13.98 6.08 -5.86
N PHE A 301 -14.31 5.77 -7.13
CA PHE A 301 -14.95 6.66 -8.09
C PHE A 301 -16.43 6.33 -8.34
N SER A 302 -17.01 5.40 -7.59
CA SER A 302 -18.26 4.73 -7.95
C SER A 302 -19.42 5.65 -8.42
N LYS A 303 -20.17 5.18 -9.43
CA LYS A 303 -21.49 5.69 -9.82
C LYS A 303 -22.53 4.63 -9.51
N LEU A 304 -23.23 4.80 -8.39
CA LEU A 304 -24.16 3.79 -7.87
C LEU A 304 -25.62 4.19 -8.17
N PRO A 305 -26.52 3.23 -8.41
CA PRO A 305 -27.95 3.50 -8.41
C PRO A 305 -28.43 4.06 -7.06
N LYS A 306 -29.50 4.86 -7.06
CA LYS A 306 -30.14 5.34 -5.82
C LYS A 306 -30.60 4.13 -4.98
N GLY A 307 -30.38 4.18 -3.66
CA GLY A 307 -30.71 3.07 -2.76
C GLY A 307 -29.73 1.89 -2.80
N CYS A 308 -28.54 2.07 -3.37
CA CYS A 308 -27.46 1.09 -3.36
C CYS A 308 -26.47 1.38 -2.23
N ASP A 309 -26.15 0.37 -1.44
CA ASP A 309 -25.03 0.37 -0.50
C ASP A 309 -23.71 0.37 -1.29
N PRO A 310 -22.72 1.20 -0.91
CA PRO A 310 -21.48 1.33 -1.66
C PRO A 310 -20.53 0.14 -1.52
N GLY A 311 -20.82 -0.78 -0.60
CA GLY A 311 -19.89 -1.82 -0.20
C GLY A 311 -18.80 -1.26 0.72
N ARG A 312 -17.90 -2.15 1.11
CA ARG A 312 -16.88 -1.88 2.14
C ARG A 312 -15.53 -2.38 1.74
N ILE A 313 -14.51 -1.94 2.45
CA ILE A 313 -13.24 -2.64 2.55
C ILE A 313 -12.94 -2.89 4.01
N LEU A 314 -12.53 -4.11 4.31
CA LEU A 314 -12.16 -4.53 5.66
C LEU A 314 -10.67 -4.72 5.69
N LEU A 315 -9.97 -4.10 6.62
CA LEU A 315 -8.61 -4.50 7.01
C LEU A 315 -8.74 -5.54 8.11
N THR A 316 -9.12 -6.76 7.73
CA THR A 316 -9.43 -7.88 8.63
C THR A 316 -8.38 -8.09 9.72
N GLY A 317 -7.09 -8.00 9.39
CA GLY A 317 -6.02 -8.15 10.38
C GLY A 317 -6.04 -7.05 11.43
N LEU A 318 -6.39 -5.82 11.06
CA LEU A 318 -6.44 -4.65 11.95
C LEU A 318 -7.82 -4.44 12.60
N ARG A 319 -8.83 -5.22 12.21
CA ARG A 319 -10.23 -5.10 12.65
C ARG A 319 -10.81 -3.71 12.46
N VAL A 320 -10.45 -3.07 11.35
CA VAL A 320 -11.06 -1.81 10.90
C VAL A 320 -11.72 -2.00 9.54
N TYR A 321 -12.70 -1.16 9.22
CA TYR A 321 -13.36 -1.17 7.91
C TYR A 321 -13.79 0.23 7.47
N ALA A 322 -13.93 0.44 6.17
CA ALA A 322 -14.43 1.69 5.59
C ALA A 322 -15.60 1.43 4.63
N ASP A 323 -16.62 2.30 4.69
CA ASP A 323 -17.72 2.34 3.73
C ASP A 323 -17.24 3.08 2.47
N MET A 324 -17.11 2.39 1.34
CA MET A 324 -16.39 2.88 0.16
C MET A 324 -17.33 3.65 -0.80
N GLY A 325 -17.86 4.79 -0.33
CA GLY A 325 -18.75 5.66 -1.09
C GLY A 325 -18.10 6.35 -2.30
N PRO A 326 -18.88 6.98 -3.21
CA PRO A 326 -18.34 7.80 -4.29
C PRO A 326 -17.38 8.89 -3.76
N ASN A 327 -16.30 9.19 -4.48
CA ASN A 327 -15.24 10.13 -4.05
C ASN A 327 -14.81 9.90 -2.60
N THR A 328 -14.34 8.69 -2.32
CA THR A 328 -13.69 8.37 -1.05
C THR A 328 -12.33 7.73 -1.32
N ALA A 329 -11.46 7.76 -0.32
CA ALA A 329 -10.19 7.07 -0.37
C ALA A 329 -9.88 6.35 0.93
N LEU A 330 -9.15 5.24 0.83
CA LEU A 330 -8.52 4.59 1.97
C LEU A 330 -7.02 4.53 1.73
N ILE A 331 -6.26 5.17 2.61
CA ILE A 331 -4.82 5.01 2.72
C ILE A 331 -4.58 3.89 3.72
N PHE A 332 -3.80 2.87 3.36
CA PHE A 332 -3.44 1.81 4.30
C PHE A 332 -2.15 1.10 3.89
N LYS A 333 -1.45 0.48 4.85
CA LYS A 333 -0.36 -0.44 4.52
C LYS A 333 -0.92 -1.72 3.89
N GLY A 334 -0.72 -1.91 2.59
CA GLY A 334 -1.27 -3.04 1.80
C GLY A 334 -0.89 -4.44 2.29
N VAL A 335 0.16 -4.53 3.11
CA VAL A 335 0.65 -5.78 3.73
C VAL A 335 -0.29 -6.35 4.80
N HIS A 336 -1.30 -5.59 5.26
CA HIS A 336 -2.34 -6.12 6.13
C HIS A 336 -3.41 -6.86 5.35
N THR A 337 -3.91 -7.97 5.92
CA THR A 337 -4.97 -8.75 5.29
C THR A 337 -6.24 -7.94 5.16
N HIS A 338 -6.81 -7.94 3.96
CA HIS A 338 -7.98 -7.16 3.65
C HIS A 338 -8.94 -7.88 2.70
N LEU A 339 -10.20 -7.45 2.76
CA LEU A 339 -11.32 -8.06 2.06
C LEU A 339 -12.22 -6.95 1.52
N PRO A 340 -12.35 -6.79 0.19
CA PRO A 340 -13.34 -5.90 -0.38
C PRO A 340 -14.72 -6.57 -0.38
N LEU A 341 -15.76 -5.81 -0.03
CA LEU A 341 -17.16 -6.18 -0.21
C LEU A 341 -17.77 -5.36 -1.35
N PRO A 342 -18.54 -6.00 -2.25
CA PRO A 342 -19.16 -5.32 -3.39
C PRO A 342 -20.25 -4.35 -2.95
N PRO A 343 -20.57 -3.33 -3.76
CA PRO A 343 -21.81 -2.59 -3.63
C PRO A 343 -23.01 -3.51 -3.87
N GLY A 344 -24.19 -3.11 -3.42
CA GLY A 344 -25.42 -3.86 -3.66
C GLY A 344 -26.67 -3.11 -3.23
N PRO A 345 -27.85 -3.51 -3.70
CA PRO A 345 -29.10 -2.88 -3.28
C PRO A 345 -29.26 -2.97 -1.76
N MET A 346 -29.85 -1.94 -1.14
CA MET A 346 -30.20 -1.96 0.29
C MET A 346 -31.17 -3.12 0.63
N GLY A 347 -32.01 -3.54 -0.32
CA GLY A 347 -32.99 -4.61 -0.12
C GLY A 347 -33.91 -4.30 1.06
N ASP A 348 -34.14 -5.29 1.91
CA ASP A 348 -34.96 -5.17 3.13
C ASP A 348 -34.16 -4.64 4.34
N SER A 349 -32.94 -4.11 4.13
CA SER A 349 -32.14 -3.59 5.24
C SER A 349 -32.83 -2.39 5.89
N THR A 350 -32.93 -2.43 7.22
CA THR A 350 -33.45 -1.33 8.06
C THR A 350 -32.35 -0.36 8.50
N LEU A 351 -31.09 -0.63 8.16
CA LEU A 351 -29.98 0.24 8.53
C LEU A 351 -29.98 1.54 7.72
N PRO A 352 -29.47 2.65 8.27
CA PRO A 352 -29.39 3.91 7.54
C PRO A 352 -28.56 3.75 6.26
N PRO A 353 -29.05 4.20 5.09
CA PRO A 353 -28.29 4.10 3.84
C PRO A 353 -27.08 5.03 3.87
N TYR A 354 -26.09 4.73 3.02
CA TYR A 354 -25.04 5.69 2.73
C TYR A 354 -25.61 6.87 1.94
N ILE A 355 -25.35 8.10 2.39
CA ILE A 355 -25.85 9.32 1.76
C ILE A 355 -24.68 10.15 1.25
N THR A 356 -24.63 10.30 -0.05
CA THR A 356 -23.69 11.17 -0.76
C THR A 356 -24.13 12.63 -0.61
N LYS A 357 -23.19 13.52 -0.27
CA LYS A 357 -23.48 14.95 0.00
C LYS A 357 -22.83 15.89 -1.01
N TYR A 358 -21.56 15.68 -1.31
CA TYR A 358 -20.74 16.64 -2.08
C TYR A 358 -20.51 16.19 -3.51
N VAL A 359 -20.75 14.91 -3.82
CA VAL A 359 -20.39 14.33 -5.11
C VAL A 359 -21.50 14.61 -6.14
N PRO A 360 -21.17 15.23 -7.29
CA PRO A 360 -22.14 15.49 -8.35
C PRO A 360 -22.80 14.20 -8.88
N GLU A 361 -24.10 14.29 -9.13
CA GLU A 361 -24.86 13.23 -9.81
C GLU A 361 -24.48 13.21 -11.29
N LEU A 362 -24.17 12.03 -11.81
CA LEU A 362 -23.85 11.82 -13.21
C LEU A 362 -25.10 11.34 -13.96
N ASP A 363 -25.42 12.01 -15.06
CA ASP A 363 -26.55 11.71 -15.93
C ASP A 363 -26.59 10.22 -16.35
N PRO A 364 -27.61 9.45 -15.95
CA PRO A 364 -27.71 8.03 -16.28
C PRO A 364 -27.79 7.73 -17.78
N SER A 365 -28.22 8.69 -18.60
CA SER A 365 -28.26 8.57 -20.07
C SER A 365 -26.88 8.66 -20.70
N LYS A 366 -25.91 9.31 -20.04
CA LYS A 366 -24.53 9.50 -20.52
C LYS A 366 -23.53 8.58 -19.82
N TYR A 367 -23.82 8.14 -18.61
CA TYR A 367 -22.86 7.42 -17.77
C TYR A 367 -23.45 6.09 -17.23
N ILE A 368 -22.68 4.99 -17.33
CA ILE A 368 -23.08 3.66 -16.82
C ILE A 368 -23.07 3.62 -15.29
N TYR A 369 -23.82 2.69 -14.69
CA TYR A 369 -23.68 2.40 -13.26
C TYR A 369 -22.57 1.38 -13.02
N GLY A 370 -21.72 1.64 -12.04
CA GLY A 370 -20.62 0.76 -11.70
C GLY A 370 -19.83 1.26 -10.49
N ARG A 371 -19.08 0.32 -9.91
CA ARG A 371 -17.99 0.63 -8.99
C ARG A 371 -16.69 0.72 -9.78
N GLY A 372 -15.96 1.79 -9.54
CA GLY A 372 -14.62 2.00 -10.05
C GLY A 372 -13.71 2.21 -8.87
N THR A 373 -12.77 1.29 -8.65
CA THR A 373 -11.71 1.49 -7.66
C THR A 373 -10.37 1.50 -8.35
N ASN A 374 -9.55 2.47 -8.00
CA ASN A 374 -8.18 2.57 -8.46
C ASN A 374 -7.25 2.31 -7.28
N VAL A 375 -6.49 1.23 -7.36
CA VAL A 375 -5.55 0.79 -6.34
C VAL A 375 -4.18 1.29 -6.74
N ASN A 376 -3.67 2.30 -6.04
CA ASN A 376 -2.32 2.82 -6.26
C ASN A 376 -1.40 2.20 -5.23
N TYR A 377 -0.33 1.52 -5.67
CA TYR A 377 0.50 0.74 -4.74
C TYR A 377 2.02 0.88 -4.95
N PRO A 378 2.80 0.73 -3.86
CA PRO A 378 4.25 0.82 -3.85
C PRO A 378 4.87 -0.57 -3.98
N LYS A 379 5.01 -1.13 -5.19
CA LYS A 379 5.65 -2.45 -5.35
C LYS A 379 7.08 -2.39 -4.85
N LYS A 380 7.40 -3.21 -3.85
CA LYS A 380 8.71 -3.26 -3.18
C LYS A 380 9.87 -3.28 -4.18
N PHE A 381 9.74 -4.11 -5.20
CA PHE A 381 10.74 -4.23 -6.25
C PHE A 381 10.94 -2.94 -7.04
N ASN A 382 9.87 -2.21 -7.37
CA ASN A 382 9.97 -0.95 -8.08
C ASN A 382 10.48 0.17 -7.17
N THR A 383 10.15 0.11 -5.87
CA THR A 383 10.56 1.14 -4.89
C THR A 383 11.99 0.97 -4.38
N GLU A 384 12.49 -0.25 -4.29
CA GLU A 384 13.80 -0.58 -3.69
C GLU A 384 14.85 -1.07 -4.71
N GLU A 385 14.42 -1.68 -5.82
CA GLU A 385 15.33 -2.36 -6.75
C GLU A 385 15.37 -1.74 -8.16
N SER A 386 14.47 -0.82 -8.53
CA SER A 386 14.41 -0.27 -9.91
C SER A 386 15.75 0.26 -10.42
N GLY A 387 16.48 1.03 -9.59
CA GLY A 387 17.77 1.57 -9.91
C GLY A 387 18.79 0.47 -10.26
N LEU A 388 18.77 -0.65 -9.53
CA LEU A 388 19.63 -1.81 -9.83
C LEU A 388 19.26 -2.46 -11.16
N ARG A 389 17.95 -2.63 -11.37
CA ARG A 389 17.34 -3.48 -12.40
C ARG A 389 17.27 -2.80 -13.77
N LEU A 390 17.19 -1.46 -13.79
CA LEU A 390 17.38 -0.68 -15.00
C LEU A 390 18.86 -0.58 -15.38
N ARG A 391 19.75 -0.35 -14.39
CA ARG A 391 21.20 -0.18 -14.60
C ARG A 391 21.94 -1.45 -15.00
N THR A 392 21.31 -2.63 -14.99
CA THR A 392 21.92 -3.85 -15.56
C THR A 392 21.92 -3.84 -17.09
N MET A 393 21.16 -2.95 -17.73
CA MET A 393 21.14 -2.78 -19.20
C MET A 393 21.80 -1.48 -19.68
N THR A 394 22.08 -0.53 -18.79
CA THR A 394 22.79 0.70 -19.13
C THR A 394 24.29 0.43 -19.24
N SER A 395 24.86 0.68 -20.42
CA SER A 395 26.30 0.54 -20.66
C SER A 395 27.11 1.34 -19.63
N LYS A 396 28.24 0.77 -19.15
CA LYS A 396 29.21 1.48 -18.29
C LYS A 396 29.65 2.83 -18.86
N VAL A 397 29.55 3.02 -20.18
CA VAL A 397 29.89 4.28 -20.89
C VAL A 397 28.94 5.44 -20.53
N LEU A 398 27.69 5.17 -20.16
CA LEU A 398 26.73 6.19 -19.74
C LEU A 398 26.84 6.51 -18.23
N VAL A 399 27.71 5.80 -17.51
CA VAL A 399 28.07 6.11 -16.12
C VAL A 399 29.25 7.09 -16.18
N GLY A 400 28.97 8.32 -16.56
CA GLY A 400 29.94 9.41 -16.42
C GLY A 400 30.40 9.52 -14.96
N LYS A 401 31.62 10.03 -14.75
CA LYS A 401 32.20 10.21 -13.41
C LYS A 401 31.42 11.21 -12.52
N ASP A 402 30.51 11.99 -13.11
CA ASP A 402 30.05 13.24 -12.52
C ASP A 402 28.57 13.26 -12.07
N ALA A 403 27.94 12.11 -11.84
CA ALA A 403 26.56 12.09 -11.34
C ALA A 403 26.30 10.98 -10.31
N VAL A 404 27.06 10.99 -9.21
CA VAL A 404 26.55 10.37 -7.99
C VAL A 404 25.50 11.32 -7.43
N ILE A 405 24.22 10.93 -7.51
CA ILE A 405 23.13 11.65 -6.81
C ILE A 405 23.56 11.76 -5.34
N ASP A 406 23.62 12.98 -4.78
CA ASP A 406 24.15 13.29 -3.44
C ASP A 406 23.62 12.32 -2.35
N ALA A 407 22.37 11.89 -2.48
CA ALA A 407 21.73 10.90 -1.60
C ALA A 407 22.47 9.54 -1.50
N ASN A 408 23.32 9.21 -2.47
CA ASN A 408 24.11 7.98 -2.53
C ASN A 408 25.58 8.15 -2.07
N LEU A 409 26.03 9.36 -1.72
CA LEU A 409 27.36 9.60 -1.16
C LEU A 409 27.45 9.10 0.29
N ASP A 410 28.64 8.68 0.74
CA ASP A 410 28.86 8.27 2.12
C ASP A 410 29.17 9.47 3.05
N THR A 411 28.22 10.39 3.14
CA THR A 411 28.28 11.54 4.06
C THR A 411 27.74 11.17 5.45
N PRO A 412 28.12 11.89 6.52
CA PRO A 412 27.52 11.71 7.84
C PRO A 412 25.99 11.77 7.83
N GLY A 413 25.42 12.74 7.09
CA GLY A 413 23.96 12.89 6.96
C GLY A 413 23.29 11.69 6.27
N ASN A 414 23.91 11.12 5.23
CA ASN A 414 23.38 9.94 4.55
C ASN A 414 23.50 8.67 5.42
N ARG A 415 24.55 8.54 6.25
CA ARG A 415 24.64 7.46 7.25
C ARG A 415 23.50 7.53 8.27
N GLU A 416 23.21 8.72 8.77
CA GLU A 416 22.11 8.94 9.71
C GLU A 416 20.75 8.63 9.07
N HIS A 417 20.52 9.11 7.84
CA HIS A 417 19.32 8.78 7.07
C HIS A 417 19.12 7.28 6.91
N ARG A 418 20.16 6.54 6.47
CA ARG A 418 20.09 5.07 6.33
C ARG A 418 19.72 4.39 7.64
N LYS A 419 20.32 4.80 8.76
CA LYS A 419 19.99 4.27 10.08
C LYS A 419 18.51 4.51 10.44
N LYS A 420 18.00 5.72 10.22
CA LYS A 420 16.58 6.06 10.48
C LYS A 420 15.65 5.26 9.58
N TRP A 421 15.95 5.16 8.29
CA TRP A 421 15.20 4.38 7.32
C TRP A 421 15.15 2.90 7.72
N ASP A 422 16.29 2.28 8.02
CA ASP A 422 16.36 0.88 8.39
C ASP A 422 15.56 0.60 9.68
N GLN A 423 15.63 1.50 10.67
CA GLN A 423 14.83 1.40 11.89
C GLN A 423 13.32 1.48 11.59
N TYR A 424 12.90 2.45 10.78
CA TYR A 424 11.50 2.62 10.38
C TYR A 424 10.99 1.42 9.58
N ALA A 425 11.73 0.99 8.56
CA ALA A 425 11.36 -0.11 7.69
C ALA A 425 11.28 -1.44 8.43
N ASN A 426 12.23 -1.70 9.35
CA ASN A 426 12.18 -2.87 10.22
C ASN A 426 10.98 -2.84 11.17
N SER A 427 10.63 -1.67 11.71
CA SER A 427 9.46 -1.51 12.58
C SER A 427 8.17 -1.80 11.82
N CYS A 428 8.02 -1.27 10.61
CA CYS A 428 6.90 -1.61 9.72
C CYS A 428 6.84 -3.11 9.42
N GLY A 429 7.99 -3.74 9.15
CA GLY A 429 8.08 -5.18 8.87
C GLY A 429 7.71 -6.09 10.05
N LYS A 430 7.93 -5.64 11.29
CA LYS A 430 7.55 -6.36 12.52
C LYS A 430 6.05 -6.33 12.80
N GLN A 431 5.34 -5.31 12.30
CA GLN A 431 3.89 -5.16 12.47
C GLN A 431 3.08 -6.06 11.54
N ILE A 432 3.69 -6.78 10.61
CA ILE A 432 3.00 -7.67 9.69
C ILE A 432 2.55 -8.93 10.44
N SER A 433 1.25 -9.11 10.66
CA SER A 433 0.69 -10.29 11.34
C SER A 433 0.65 -11.55 10.48
N GLN A 434 0.70 -11.46 9.16
CA GLN A 434 0.61 -12.61 8.26
C GLN A 434 1.37 -12.35 6.96
N MET A 435 1.91 -13.39 6.31
CA MET A 435 2.68 -13.24 5.06
C MET A 435 2.12 -13.98 3.84
N PHE A 436 1.51 -15.15 3.99
CA PHE A 436 0.88 -15.89 2.89
C PHE A 436 -0.24 -16.75 3.48
N PHE A 437 -1.21 -17.14 2.67
CA PHE A 437 -2.18 -18.16 3.07
C PHE A 437 -1.63 -19.56 2.75
N ALA A 438 -2.02 -20.56 3.54
CA ALA A 438 -1.48 -21.93 3.43
C ALA A 438 -2.02 -22.71 2.24
N GLN A 439 -3.03 -22.18 1.54
CA GLN A 439 -3.54 -22.82 0.34
C GLN A 439 -2.40 -22.93 -0.68
N ILE A 440 -2.17 -24.15 -1.16
CA ILE A 440 -1.06 -24.44 -2.06
C ILE A 440 -1.39 -23.83 -3.43
N GLY A 441 -0.63 -22.81 -3.82
CA GLY A 441 -0.68 -22.22 -5.16
C GLY A 441 0.05 -23.08 -6.19
N LYS A 442 -0.03 -22.67 -7.47
CA LYS A 442 0.76 -23.28 -8.55
C LYS A 442 2.25 -23.20 -8.20
N GLY A 443 2.90 -24.36 -8.02
CA GLY A 443 4.32 -24.46 -7.69
C GLY A 443 4.65 -24.68 -6.20
N GLY A 444 3.69 -25.09 -5.36
CA GLY A 444 3.96 -25.53 -3.99
C GLY A 444 4.15 -24.40 -2.95
N ARG A 445 4.00 -23.13 -3.36
CA ARG A 445 4.05 -21.96 -2.46
C ARG A 445 2.65 -21.56 -2.02
N GLY A 446 2.51 -20.99 -0.82
CA GLY A 446 1.25 -20.44 -0.35
C GLY A 446 0.68 -19.36 -1.28
N THR A 447 -0.64 -19.24 -1.36
CA THR A 447 -1.32 -18.22 -2.17
C THR A 447 -1.37 -16.86 -1.47
N LYS A 448 -1.54 -15.80 -2.28
CA LYS A 448 -1.80 -14.44 -1.76
C LYS A 448 -3.21 -14.29 -1.18
N GLY A 449 -4.17 -15.06 -1.68
CA GLY A 449 -5.56 -15.06 -1.23
C GLY A 449 -5.90 -16.27 -0.36
N GLY A 450 -6.89 -16.10 0.52
CA GLY A 450 -7.46 -17.13 1.37
C GLY A 450 -8.99 -17.09 1.40
N HIS A 451 -9.58 -18.00 2.16
CA HIS A 451 -11.01 -18.01 2.44
C HIS A 451 -11.34 -17.07 3.61
N ALA A 452 -12.47 -16.37 3.54
CA ALA A 452 -13.01 -15.63 4.68
C ALA A 452 -14.03 -16.54 5.38
N ASN A 453 -13.80 -16.84 6.65
CA ASN A 453 -14.66 -17.63 7.51
C ASN A 453 -15.70 -16.69 8.14
N TRP A 454 -16.92 -16.73 7.62
CA TRP A 454 -18.00 -15.88 8.11
C TRP A 454 -18.62 -16.48 9.38
N VAL A 455 -18.58 -15.73 10.48
CA VAL A 455 -18.96 -16.24 11.81
C VAL A 455 -20.02 -15.36 12.47
N THR A 456 -20.89 -15.98 13.29
CA THR A 456 -21.83 -15.27 14.18
C THR A 456 -21.16 -14.79 15.46
N GLU A 457 -20.14 -15.52 15.91
CA GLU A 457 -19.33 -15.16 17.07
C GLU A 457 -17.86 -15.25 16.67
N LEU A 458 -17.10 -14.18 16.91
CA LEU A 458 -15.65 -14.21 16.73
C LEU A 458 -15.02 -15.32 17.60
N GLY A 459 -13.93 -15.90 17.12
CA GLY A 459 -13.21 -16.99 17.76
C GLY A 459 -13.85 -18.37 17.66
N SER A 460 -15.06 -18.48 17.10
CA SER A 460 -15.81 -19.74 17.03
C SER A 460 -15.14 -20.82 16.19
N SER A 461 -14.39 -20.47 15.13
CA SER A 461 -13.76 -21.44 14.23
C SER A 461 -12.44 -22.03 14.75
N PHE A 462 -11.91 -21.52 15.87
CA PHE A 462 -10.62 -21.96 16.41
C PHE A 462 -10.64 -22.23 17.92
N ARG A 463 -11.82 -22.40 18.53
CA ARG A 463 -11.92 -22.78 19.96
C ARG A 463 -11.20 -24.09 20.28
N GLU A 464 -11.19 -25.04 19.36
CA GLU A 464 -10.54 -26.35 19.53
C GLU A 464 -9.01 -26.31 19.37
N THR A 465 -8.47 -25.35 18.61
CA THR A 465 -7.02 -25.21 18.38
C THR A 465 -6.28 -24.52 19.53
N TRP A 466 -7.00 -23.92 20.49
CA TRP A 466 -6.42 -23.31 21.69
C TRP A 466 -5.90 -24.34 22.72
N VAL A 467 -6.38 -25.58 22.67
CA VAL A 467 -6.07 -26.61 23.70
C VAL A 467 -4.65 -27.20 23.55
N ALA A 468 -3.91 -26.89 22.48
CA ALA A 468 -2.66 -27.60 22.15
C ALA A 468 -1.38 -26.75 22.14
N ALA A 469 -1.40 -25.48 22.56
CA ALA A 469 -0.19 -24.65 22.57
C ALA A 469 0.08 -24.06 23.95
N GLU A 470 0.65 -24.89 24.84
CA GLU A 470 1.44 -24.33 25.95
C GLU A 470 2.62 -23.56 25.33
N PRO A 471 2.88 -22.31 25.75
CA PRO A 471 4.08 -21.59 25.32
C PRO A 471 5.29 -22.40 25.77
N PRO A 472 6.21 -22.82 24.86
CA PRO A 472 7.38 -23.55 25.29
C PRO A 472 8.21 -22.67 26.21
N ALA A 473 8.67 -23.26 27.32
CA ALA A 473 9.63 -22.63 28.22
C ALA A 473 10.80 -22.10 27.38
N MET A 474 11.14 -20.83 27.60
CA MET A 474 12.26 -20.18 26.92
C MET A 474 13.58 -20.85 27.32
N THR A 475 13.97 -21.92 26.64
CA THR A 475 15.35 -22.38 26.62
C THR A 475 16.04 -21.74 25.42
N GLY A 476 16.73 -20.63 25.71
CA GLY A 476 17.55 -19.96 24.73
C GLY A 476 18.65 -20.88 24.20
N GLN A 477 18.74 -20.98 22.88
CA GLN A 477 19.99 -21.17 22.15
C GLN A 477 19.84 -20.46 20.82
N GLY A 478 20.22 -19.18 20.81
CA GLY A 478 20.41 -18.47 19.56
C GLY A 478 21.53 -19.15 18.78
N THR A 479 21.23 -19.66 17.59
CA THR A 479 22.27 -19.99 16.61
C THR A 479 23.00 -18.70 16.27
N LYS A 480 24.22 -18.56 16.79
CA LYS A 480 25.15 -17.51 16.39
C LYS A 480 25.26 -17.54 14.87
N ALA A 481 25.02 -16.38 14.25
CA ALA A 481 25.51 -16.14 12.91
C ALA A 481 27.03 -16.33 12.94
N ASN A 482 27.55 -17.16 12.05
CA ASN A 482 29.00 -17.30 11.89
C ASN A 482 29.56 -15.99 11.32
N ASP A 483 30.03 -15.12 12.20
CA ASP A 483 30.95 -14.04 11.84
C ASP A 483 32.29 -14.70 11.47
N VAL A 484 32.53 -14.82 10.16
CA VAL A 484 33.87 -15.13 9.65
C VAL A 484 34.69 -13.84 9.73
N PRO A 485 35.82 -13.80 10.45
CA PRO A 485 36.68 -12.62 10.46
C PRO A 485 37.36 -12.48 9.09
N ASP A 486 37.08 -11.39 8.40
CA ASP A 486 37.71 -11.04 7.12
C ASP A 486 39.16 -10.56 7.39
N SER A 487 40.11 -11.49 7.38
CA SER A 487 41.48 -11.30 7.89
C SER A 487 42.47 -10.71 6.87
N ASN A 488 42.03 -9.89 5.91
CA ASN A 488 42.98 -9.28 4.96
C ASN A 488 42.65 -7.81 4.62
N PRO A 489 43.25 -6.82 5.31
CA PRO A 489 42.93 -5.40 5.13
C PRO A 489 43.45 -4.78 3.82
N LYS A 490 44.16 -5.52 2.96
CA LYS A 490 44.85 -4.99 1.77
C LYS A 490 44.07 -5.06 0.44
N SER A 491 42.84 -5.57 0.41
CA SER A 491 42.05 -5.71 -0.83
C SER A 491 40.70 -4.98 -0.80
N ARG A 492 40.62 -3.80 -0.17
CA ARG A 492 39.39 -2.99 -0.18
C ARG A 492 39.19 -2.34 -1.55
N GLY A 493 38.63 -3.10 -2.49
CA GLY A 493 37.90 -2.54 -3.62
C GLY A 493 36.64 -1.80 -3.14
N PHE A 494 36.17 -0.83 -3.91
CA PHE A 494 35.00 -0.01 -3.58
C PHE A 494 33.77 -0.88 -3.27
N LYS A 495 33.32 -0.87 -2.01
CA LYS A 495 32.11 -1.56 -1.58
C LYS A 495 30.89 -0.67 -1.82
N CYS A 496 30.43 -0.62 -3.07
CA CYS A 496 29.11 -0.05 -3.34
C CYS A 496 28.04 -0.96 -2.71
N PRO A 497 27.19 -0.48 -1.78
CA PRO A 497 26.14 -1.29 -1.16
C PRO A 497 25.14 -1.86 -2.17
N GLN A 498 25.02 -1.20 -3.33
CA GLN A 498 24.19 -1.61 -4.46
C GLN A 498 24.87 -2.70 -5.31
N CYS A 499 26.20 -2.67 -5.45
CA CYS A 499 26.95 -3.73 -6.15
C CYS A 499 27.00 -5.03 -5.34
N GLU A 500 27.13 -4.98 -4.01
CA GLU A 500 27.07 -6.19 -3.18
C GLU A 500 25.73 -6.94 -3.34
N LYS A 501 24.62 -6.21 -3.53
CA LYS A 501 23.30 -6.81 -3.82
C LYS A 501 23.23 -7.52 -5.18
N ARG A 502 24.00 -7.10 -6.20
CA ARG A 502 24.13 -7.84 -7.48
C ARG A 502 24.77 -9.21 -7.30
N TYR A 503 25.61 -9.38 -6.28
CA TYR A 503 26.38 -10.61 -6.03
C TYR A 503 25.70 -11.58 -5.04
N VAL A 504 24.56 -11.22 -4.44
CA VAL A 504 23.87 -12.12 -3.47
C VAL A 504 23.37 -13.41 -4.13
N ARG A 505 23.19 -13.41 -5.47
CA ARG A 505 22.84 -14.61 -6.25
C ARG A 505 24.02 -15.22 -7.01
N ILE A 506 25.26 -14.79 -6.74
CA ILE A 506 26.42 -15.26 -7.50
C ILE A 506 26.62 -16.78 -7.37
N ASN A 507 26.32 -17.32 -6.19
CA ASN A 507 26.37 -18.77 -5.95
C ASN A 507 25.26 -19.49 -6.72
N ALA A 508 24.05 -18.93 -6.76
CA ALA A 508 22.94 -19.51 -7.53
C ALA A 508 23.19 -19.47 -9.05
N CYS A 509 23.85 -18.42 -9.55
CA CYS A 509 24.27 -18.34 -10.95
C CYS A 509 25.41 -19.32 -11.26
N SER A 510 26.41 -19.43 -10.38
CA SER A 510 27.48 -20.43 -10.49
C SER A 510 26.90 -21.85 -10.52
N ASP A 511 26.00 -22.18 -9.59
CA ASP A 511 25.31 -23.47 -9.53
C ASP A 511 24.47 -23.75 -10.78
N HIS A 512 23.78 -22.74 -11.31
CA HIS A 512 23.00 -22.87 -12.54
C HIS A 512 23.92 -23.17 -13.72
N PHE A 513 25.01 -22.42 -13.90
CA PHE A 513 25.96 -22.62 -14.99
C PHE A 513 26.65 -23.98 -14.89
N GLY A 514 27.14 -24.37 -13.71
CA GLY A 514 27.75 -25.69 -13.51
C GLY A 514 26.79 -26.84 -13.81
N LYS A 515 25.49 -26.69 -13.52
CA LYS A 515 24.48 -27.74 -13.75
C LYS A 515 23.90 -27.77 -15.16
N LYS A 516 23.78 -26.63 -15.83
CA LYS A 516 23.07 -26.50 -17.12
C LYS A 516 23.98 -26.20 -18.30
N HIS A 517 25.20 -25.75 -18.04
CA HIS A 517 26.19 -25.37 -19.05
C HIS A 517 27.58 -25.95 -18.70
N PRO A 518 27.72 -27.29 -18.62
CA PRO A 518 28.94 -27.94 -18.12
C PRO A 518 30.20 -27.68 -18.99
N GLY A 519 30.03 -27.20 -20.22
CA GLY A 519 31.14 -26.79 -21.10
C GLY A 519 31.53 -25.31 -20.99
N PHE A 520 30.91 -24.53 -20.10
CA PHE A 520 31.17 -23.10 -19.96
C PHE A 520 31.91 -22.84 -18.64
N GLU A 521 33.15 -22.36 -18.71
CA GLU A 521 33.92 -21.99 -17.54
C GLU A 521 33.39 -20.65 -16.98
N TRP A 522 32.68 -20.72 -15.86
CA TRP A 522 32.13 -19.54 -15.23
C TRP A 522 33.25 -18.70 -14.60
N GLN A 523 33.41 -17.45 -15.05
CA GLN A 523 34.31 -16.48 -14.43
C GLN A 523 33.55 -15.51 -13.55
N LYS A 524 34.00 -15.35 -12.31
CA LYS A 524 33.46 -14.36 -11.39
C LYS A 524 33.74 -12.95 -11.96
N PRO A 525 32.74 -12.07 -12.06
CA PRO A 525 32.98 -10.69 -12.49
C PRO A 525 34.01 -10.02 -11.58
N ALA A 526 35.04 -9.41 -12.17
CA ALA A 526 36.02 -8.63 -11.43
C ALA A 526 35.33 -7.46 -10.71
N GLN A 527 35.74 -7.17 -9.47
CA GLN A 527 35.27 -5.98 -8.76
C GLN A 527 35.77 -4.73 -9.50
N THR A 528 34.88 -3.73 -9.63
CA THR A 528 35.29 -2.43 -10.18
C THR A 528 36.26 -1.75 -9.21
N GLU A 529 37.37 -1.22 -9.74
CA GLU A 529 38.29 -0.40 -8.96
C GLU A 529 37.62 0.91 -8.53
N ASP A 530 38.04 1.44 -7.37
CA ASP A 530 37.56 2.72 -6.83
C ASP A 530 37.95 3.88 -7.77
N PRO A 531 37.00 4.67 -8.30
CA PRO A 531 37.29 5.78 -9.19
C PRO A 531 38.12 6.91 -8.54
N ASP A 532 38.12 6.99 -7.20
CA ASP A 532 38.89 7.96 -6.41
C ASP A 532 40.23 7.40 -5.93
N ARG A 533 40.57 6.15 -6.29
CA ARG A 533 41.90 5.59 -5.99
C ARG A 533 42.95 6.46 -6.67
N PRO A 534 43.95 7.00 -5.93
CA PRO A 534 45.04 7.72 -6.53
C PRO A 534 45.71 6.80 -7.54
N LYS A 535 45.68 7.18 -8.83
CA LYS A 535 46.42 6.44 -9.86
C LYS A 535 47.89 6.51 -9.46
N HIS A 536 48.47 5.40 -9.01
CA HIS A 536 49.91 5.31 -8.86
C HIS A 536 50.50 5.68 -10.21
N ARG A 537 51.20 6.82 -10.23
CA ARG A 537 51.97 7.27 -11.38
C ARG A 537 52.95 6.14 -11.66
N ALA A 538 52.77 5.43 -12.77
CA ALA A 538 53.72 4.42 -13.19
C ALA A 538 55.07 5.12 -13.34
N GLU A 539 56.02 4.77 -12.48
CA GLU A 539 57.41 5.18 -12.65
C GLU A 539 57.87 4.59 -13.99
N ALA A 540 58.18 5.48 -14.92
CA ALA A 540 58.81 5.10 -16.17
C ALA A 540 60.20 4.56 -15.82
N ASN A 541 60.35 3.23 -15.83
CA ASN A 541 61.64 2.57 -15.90
C ASN A 541 62.27 2.90 -17.26
N THR A 542 63.01 4.00 -17.33
CA THR A 542 64.01 4.21 -18.38
C THR A 542 65.17 3.26 -18.10
N ALA A 543 65.09 2.05 -18.66
CA ALA A 543 66.25 1.18 -18.79
C ALA A 543 67.09 1.67 -19.99
N GLU A 544 68.30 2.13 -19.71
CA GLU A 544 69.33 2.38 -20.73
C GLU A 544 69.66 1.08 -21.49
N PRO A 545 69.74 1.09 -22.82
CA PRO A 545 70.23 -0.06 -23.58
C PRO A 545 71.75 -0.17 -23.46
N LYS A 546 72.24 -1.27 -22.90
CA LYS A 546 73.64 -1.68 -22.98
C LYS A 546 73.99 -1.99 -24.44
N ALA A 547 74.84 -1.16 -25.04
CA ALA A 547 75.46 -1.43 -26.34
C ALA A 547 76.43 -2.62 -26.25
N ALA A 548 76.35 -3.48 -27.26
CA ALA A 548 77.11 -4.70 -27.40
C ALA A 548 78.59 -4.44 -27.68
N LYS A 549 79.44 -5.34 -27.15
CA LYS A 549 80.84 -5.50 -27.56
C LYS A 549 80.89 -6.06 -28.98
N GLU A 550 81.58 -5.38 -29.89
CA GLU A 550 82.11 -6.00 -31.10
C GLU A 550 83.55 -6.51 -30.86
N PRO A 551 83.98 -7.57 -31.57
CA PRO A 551 85.26 -8.23 -31.35
C PRO A 551 86.41 -7.57 -32.14
N SER A 552 87.62 -7.87 -31.68
CA SER A 552 88.92 -7.47 -32.19
C SER A 552 89.12 -7.61 -33.71
N HIS A 553 89.62 -6.55 -34.35
CA HIS A 553 90.91 -6.53 -35.06
C HIS A 553 91.42 -5.10 -35.25
#